data_AF-V4K921-F1
#
_entry.id   AF-V4K921-F1
#
_cell.length_a   1.000
_cell.length_b   1.000
_cell.length_c   1.000
_cell.angle_alpha   90.00
_cell.angle_beta   90.00
_cell.angle_gamma   90.00
#
_symmetry.space_group_name_H-M   'P 1'
#
loop_
_entity.id
_entity.type
_entity.pdbx_description
1 polymer ?
#
loop_
_entity_poly.entity_id
_entity_poly.type
_entity_poly.pdbx_seq_one_letter_code
_entity_poly.pdbx_strand_id
1 'polypeptide(L)'
;MLRTLERYQKCNYGAPEPNVPSREALAELSSQQEYLKLKERYDALQRTQRNLLGEDLGPLSTKELESLERQLDSSLKQIRALRTQFMLDQLNDLQSKERMLTETNKTLRLRLADGYQMPLQLNPNQEDVDYGRHQQQHSQAFFQPLECEPILQIGYQGQQDHGMGAGPSVNNYMLGWLPYDTNSI
;
A
#
# COMPACT_ATOMS: atom_id res chain seq x y z
N MET A 1 52.12 52.68 -5.88
CA MET A 1 50.92 52.00 -5.35
C MET A 1 50.03 51.43 -6.45
N LEU A 2 49.64 52.21 -7.48
CA LEU A 2 48.85 51.71 -8.63
C LEU A 2 49.48 50.52 -9.38
N ARG A 3 50.80 50.54 -9.61
CA ARG A 3 51.50 49.44 -10.32
C ARG A 3 51.48 48.11 -9.56
N THR A 4 51.35 48.16 -8.24
CA THR A 4 51.26 46.95 -7.39
C THR A 4 49.85 46.40 -7.41
N LEU A 5 48.83 47.27 -7.37
CA LEU A 5 47.42 46.90 -7.54
C LEU A 5 47.14 46.32 -8.92
N GLU A 6 47.70 46.92 -9.97
CA GLU A 6 47.57 46.43 -11.35
C GLU A 6 48.20 45.04 -11.53
N ARG A 7 49.31 44.77 -10.85
CA ARG A 7 49.96 43.45 -10.84
C ARG A 7 49.11 42.41 -10.12
N TYR A 8 48.54 42.75 -8.95
CA TYR A 8 47.62 41.86 -8.24
C TYR A 8 46.34 41.59 -9.04
N GLN A 9 45.81 42.59 -9.75
CA GLN A 9 44.64 42.44 -10.60
C GLN A 9 44.92 41.52 -11.80
N LYS A 10 46.09 41.64 -12.45
CA LYS A 10 46.52 40.74 -13.53
C LYS A 10 46.83 39.31 -13.08
N CYS A 11 47.24 39.12 -11.83
CA CYS A 11 47.54 37.80 -11.28
C CYS A 11 46.32 37.08 -10.69
N ASN A 12 45.31 37.82 -10.19
CA ASN A 12 44.09 37.24 -9.62
C ASN A 12 42.97 37.06 -10.66
N TYR A 13 42.99 37.87 -11.72
CA TYR A 13 42.12 37.78 -12.90
C TYR A 13 42.98 37.67 -14.16
N GLY A 14 43.67 36.54 -14.32
CA GLY A 14 44.18 36.16 -15.64
C GLY A 14 43.03 36.25 -16.66
N ALA A 15 43.32 36.74 -17.87
CA ALA A 15 42.31 37.02 -18.89
C ALA A 15 41.27 35.89 -18.97
N PRO A 16 39.96 36.19 -18.99
CA PRO A 16 38.97 35.18 -19.28
C PRO A 16 39.25 34.71 -20.71
N GLU A 17 39.85 33.52 -20.85
CA GLU A 17 39.97 32.86 -22.15
C GLU A 17 38.55 32.76 -22.71
N PRO A 18 38.21 33.48 -23.80
CA PRO A 18 36.83 33.64 -24.26
C PRO A 18 36.21 32.34 -24.81
N ASN A 19 36.93 31.23 -24.76
CA ASN A 19 36.56 29.94 -25.33
C ASN A 19 36.55 28.78 -24.34
N VAL A 20 36.90 28.99 -23.05
CA VAL A 20 36.86 27.91 -22.06
C VAL A 20 35.65 28.13 -21.14
N PRO A 21 34.60 27.29 -21.20
CA PRO A 21 33.49 27.39 -20.26
C PRO A 21 34.03 27.31 -18.83
N SER A 22 33.51 28.16 -17.94
CA SER A 22 33.94 28.18 -16.55
C SER A 22 33.72 26.80 -15.91
N ARG A 23 34.49 26.49 -14.86
CA ARG A 23 34.35 25.22 -14.15
C ARG A 23 32.92 25.01 -13.65
N GLU A 24 32.23 26.08 -13.27
CA GLU A 24 30.81 26.06 -12.89
C GLU A 24 29.92 25.73 -14.10
N ALA A 25 30.13 26.35 -15.27
CA ALA A 25 29.36 26.06 -16.47
C ALA A 25 29.51 24.60 -16.94
N LEU A 26 30.73 24.04 -16.86
CA LEU A 26 30.99 22.63 -17.14
C LEU A 26 30.31 21.69 -16.13
N ALA A 27 30.24 22.07 -14.85
CA ALA A 27 29.54 21.31 -13.83
C ALA A 27 28.01 21.39 -14.00
N GLU A 28 27.48 22.52 -14.44
CA GLU A 28 26.07 22.69 -14.75
C GLU A 28 25.67 21.85 -15.98
N LEU A 29 26.48 21.87 -17.04
CA LEU A 29 26.31 21.02 -18.22
C LEU A 29 26.30 19.52 -17.86
N SER A 30 27.21 19.08 -16.99
CA SER A 30 27.24 17.69 -16.55
C SER A 30 26.01 17.32 -15.71
N SER A 31 25.57 18.22 -14.82
CA SER A 31 24.35 18.03 -14.03
C SER A 31 23.10 17.92 -14.92
N GLN A 32 22.96 18.79 -15.92
CA GLN A 32 21.86 18.72 -16.88
C GLN A 32 21.90 17.41 -17.70
N GLN A 33 23.09 16.96 -18.09
CA GLN A 33 23.23 15.70 -18.83
C GLN A 33 22.84 14.49 -17.99
N GLU A 34 23.23 14.44 -16.71
CA GLU A 34 22.80 13.38 -15.80
C GLU A 34 21.29 13.41 -15.53
N TYR A 35 20.70 14.61 -15.43
CA TYR A 35 19.26 14.76 -15.33
C TYR A 35 18.54 14.20 -16.57
N LEU A 36 19.02 14.50 -17.78
CA LEU A 36 18.42 13.98 -19.01
C LEU A 36 18.50 12.45 -19.07
N LYS A 37 19.64 11.85 -18.70
CA LYS A 37 19.78 10.39 -18.59
C LYS A 37 18.79 9.79 -17.59
N LEU A 38 18.59 10.45 -16.45
CA LEU A 38 17.61 10.02 -15.46
C LEU A 38 16.17 10.15 -15.98
N LYS A 39 15.87 11.24 -16.69
CA LYS A 39 14.56 11.48 -17.29
C LYS A 39 14.20 10.42 -18.33
N GLU A 40 15.15 10.04 -19.17
CA GLU A 40 14.96 8.95 -20.14
C GLU A 40 14.64 7.61 -19.45
N ARG A 41 15.34 7.29 -18.36
CA ARG A 41 15.06 6.09 -17.56
C ARG A 41 13.67 6.16 -16.91
N TYR A 42 13.29 7.31 -16.38
CA TYR A 42 11.97 7.53 -15.81
C TYR A 42 10.87 7.34 -16.87
N ASP A 43 11.04 7.91 -18.07
CA ASP A 43 10.06 7.79 -19.14
C ASP A 43 9.95 6.36 -19.69
N ALA A 44 11.07 5.62 -19.72
CA ALA A 44 11.05 4.19 -20.01
C ALA A 44 10.26 3.42 -18.94
N LEU A 45 10.51 3.69 -17.66
CA LEU A 45 9.80 3.06 -16.55
C LEU A 45 8.29 3.40 -16.58
N GLN A 46 7.94 4.66 -16.79
CA GLN A 46 6.55 5.11 -16.90
C GLN A 46 5.82 4.41 -18.05
N ARG A 47 6.47 4.23 -19.20
CA ARG A 47 5.91 3.43 -20.31
C ARG A 47 5.65 1.99 -19.90
N THR A 48 6.60 1.34 -19.23
CA THR A 48 6.38 -0.04 -18.74
C THR A 48 5.24 -0.12 -17.73
N GLN A 49 5.09 0.87 -16.83
CA GLN A 49 3.97 0.92 -15.89
C GLN A 49 2.62 1.04 -16.60
N ARG A 50 2.50 1.94 -17.58
CA ARG A 50 1.28 2.07 -18.39
C ARG A 50 0.90 0.75 -19.04
N ASN A 51 1.87 0.05 -19.65
CA ASN A 51 1.62 -1.28 -20.22
C ASN A 51 1.10 -2.28 -19.17
N LEU A 52 1.70 -2.31 -17.96
CA LEU A 52 1.25 -3.18 -16.86
C LEU A 52 -0.18 -2.84 -16.38
N LEU A 53 -0.61 -1.60 -16.55
CA LEU A 53 -1.97 -1.13 -16.27
C LEU A 53 -2.95 -1.35 -17.43
N GLY A 54 -2.48 -1.90 -18.56
CA GLY A 54 -3.29 -2.12 -19.76
C GLY A 54 -3.45 -0.88 -20.66
N GLU A 55 -2.63 0.14 -20.44
CA GLU A 55 -2.61 1.38 -21.22
C GLU A 55 -1.51 1.34 -22.30
N ASP A 56 -1.67 2.14 -23.37
CA ASP A 56 -0.67 2.32 -24.45
C ASP A 56 -0.12 1.02 -25.06
N LEU A 57 -0.96 0.00 -25.20
CA LEU A 57 -0.58 -1.33 -25.68
C LEU A 57 -0.32 -1.38 -27.20
N GLY A 58 -0.78 -0.39 -27.96
CA GLY A 58 -0.69 -0.36 -29.43
C GLY A 58 0.71 -0.58 -30.04
N PRO A 59 1.81 -0.07 -29.45
CA PRO A 59 3.16 -0.30 -29.93
C PRO A 59 3.73 -1.70 -29.65
N LEU A 60 3.08 -2.54 -28.82
CA LEU A 60 3.58 -3.86 -28.48
C LEU A 60 3.22 -4.87 -29.58
N SER A 61 4.15 -5.77 -29.88
CA SER A 61 3.90 -6.93 -30.72
C SER A 61 3.02 -7.97 -30.02
N THR A 62 2.44 -8.89 -30.79
CA THR A 62 1.64 -10.00 -30.24
C THR A 62 2.42 -10.83 -29.21
N LYS A 63 3.71 -11.12 -29.47
CA LYS A 63 4.57 -11.86 -28.54
C LYS A 63 4.79 -11.12 -27.22
N GLU A 64 4.96 -9.80 -27.28
CA GLU A 64 5.15 -8.96 -26.09
C GLU A 64 3.86 -8.87 -25.28
N LEU A 65 2.70 -8.75 -25.93
CA LEU A 65 1.39 -8.78 -25.28
C LEU A 65 1.12 -10.11 -24.58
N GLU A 66 1.37 -11.24 -25.26
CA GLU A 66 1.22 -12.56 -24.63
C GLU A 66 2.17 -12.73 -23.44
N SER A 67 3.38 -12.19 -23.52
CA SER A 67 4.33 -12.21 -22.39
C SER A 67 3.84 -11.37 -21.22
N LEU A 68 3.33 -10.17 -21.50
CA LEU A 68 2.75 -9.27 -20.52
C LEU A 68 1.54 -9.89 -19.84
N GLU A 69 0.64 -10.50 -20.59
CA GLU A 69 -0.53 -11.23 -20.06
C GLU A 69 -0.11 -12.35 -19.12
N ARG A 70 0.82 -13.22 -19.53
CA ARG A 70 1.33 -14.29 -18.67
C ARG A 70 1.98 -13.77 -17.38
N GLN A 71 2.70 -12.66 -17.48
CA GLN A 71 3.34 -12.03 -16.32
C GLN A 71 2.28 -11.47 -15.34
N LEU A 72 1.25 -10.78 -15.85
CA LEU A 72 0.17 -10.24 -15.05
C LEU A 72 -0.69 -11.33 -14.42
N ASP A 73 -1.06 -12.37 -15.17
CA ASP A 73 -1.83 -13.50 -14.65
C ASP A 73 -1.08 -14.25 -13.53
N SER A 74 0.21 -14.55 -13.75
CA SER A 74 1.04 -15.23 -12.76
C SER A 74 1.20 -14.40 -11.47
N SER A 75 1.55 -13.12 -11.60
CA SER A 75 1.70 -12.24 -10.43
C SER A 75 0.38 -12.00 -9.70
N LEU A 76 -0.74 -11.87 -10.41
CA LEU A 76 -2.06 -11.75 -9.80
C LEU A 76 -2.45 -13.01 -9.02
N LYS A 77 -2.18 -14.20 -9.55
CA LYS A 77 -2.38 -15.47 -8.84
C LYS A 77 -1.55 -15.52 -7.56
N GLN A 78 -0.28 -15.11 -7.61
CA GLN A 78 0.60 -15.04 -6.45
C GLN A 78 0.09 -14.06 -5.40
N ILE A 79 -0.30 -12.84 -5.80
CA ILE A 79 -0.84 -11.81 -4.89
C ILE A 79 -2.12 -12.32 -4.21
N ARG A 80 -3.01 -12.96 -4.96
CA ARG A 80 -4.24 -13.56 -4.40
C ARG A 80 -3.92 -14.67 -3.41
N ALA A 81 -3.02 -15.59 -3.76
CA ALA A 81 -2.60 -16.67 -2.87
C ALA A 81 -1.98 -16.14 -1.58
N LEU A 82 -1.10 -15.15 -1.68
CA LEU A 82 -0.46 -14.50 -0.53
C LEU A 82 -1.50 -13.79 0.35
N ARG A 83 -2.45 -13.06 -0.24
CA ARG A 83 -3.53 -12.38 0.50
C ARG A 83 -4.41 -13.39 1.24
N THR A 84 -4.79 -14.48 0.59
CA THR A 84 -5.58 -15.55 1.21
C THR A 84 -4.80 -16.20 2.36
N GLN A 85 -3.53 -16.54 2.15
CA GLN A 85 -2.70 -17.13 3.19
C GLN A 85 -2.58 -16.20 4.40
N PHE A 86 -2.30 -14.92 4.15
CA PHE A 86 -2.23 -13.91 5.22
C PHE A 86 -3.53 -13.82 6.02
N MET A 87 -4.69 -13.83 5.36
CA MET A 87 -5.98 -13.80 6.05
C MET A 87 -6.23 -15.07 6.88
N LEU A 88 -5.83 -16.25 6.36
CA LEU A 88 -5.93 -17.50 7.10
C LEU A 88 -5.01 -17.51 8.33
N ASP A 89 -3.80 -16.99 8.21
CA ASP A 89 -2.86 -16.88 9.33
C ASP A 89 -3.43 -15.96 10.41
N GLN A 90 -3.98 -14.80 10.03
CA GLN A 90 -4.67 -13.90 10.97
C GLN A 90 -5.87 -14.57 11.66
N LEU A 91 -6.67 -15.32 10.92
CA LEU A 91 -7.80 -16.07 11.49
C LEU A 91 -7.33 -17.10 12.50
N ASN A 92 -6.32 -17.90 12.15
CA ASN A 92 -5.76 -18.93 13.02
C ASN A 92 -5.17 -18.34 14.31
N ASP A 93 -4.46 -17.22 14.20
CA ASP A 93 -3.91 -16.49 15.34
C ASP A 93 -5.02 -16.01 16.30
N LEU A 94 -6.09 -15.44 15.74
CA LEU A 94 -7.24 -14.98 16.53
C LEU A 94 -7.99 -16.14 17.19
N GLN A 95 -8.23 -17.24 16.48
CA GLN A 95 -8.85 -18.44 17.04
C GLN A 95 -7.99 -19.10 18.13
N SER A 96 -6.66 -19.04 18.00
CA SER A 96 -5.74 -19.49 19.05
C SER A 96 -5.87 -18.60 20.30
N LYS A 97 -5.85 -17.27 20.13
CA LYS A 97 -6.04 -16.31 21.22
C LYS A 97 -7.41 -16.46 21.90
N GLU A 98 -8.48 -16.65 21.14
CA GLU A 98 -9.82 -16.90 21.67
C GLU A 98 -9.85 -18.15 22.55
N ARG A 99 -9.26 -19.27 22.09
CA ARG A 99 -9.18 -20.51 22.87
C ARG A 99 -8.39 -20.33 24.17
N MET A 100 -7.25 -19.64 24.13
CA MET A 100 -6.48 -19.33 25.34
C MET A 100 -7.27 -18.45 26.31
N LEU A 101 -7.91 -17.40 25.82
CA LEU A 101 -8.69 -16.47 26.65
C LEU A 101 -9.93 -17.13 27.24
N THR A 102 -10.60 -18.02 26.51
CA THR A 102 -11.77 -18.75 27.02
C THR A 102 -11.37 -19.74 28.11
N GLU A 103 -10.29 -20.48 27.94
CA GLU A 103 -9.80 -21.44 28.95
C GLU A 103 -9.30 -20.73 30.22
N THR A 104 -8.55 -19.64 30.06
CA THR A 104 -8.11 -18.81 31.20
C THR A 104 -9.29 -18.18 31.93
N ASN A 105 -10.27 -17.60 31.21
CA ASN A 105 -11.48 -17.07 31.84
C ASN A 105 -12.29 -18.15 32.57
N LYS A 106 -12.42 -19.34 32.00
CA LYS A 106 -13.09 -20.48 32.65
C LYS A 106 -12.37 -20.85 33.96
N THR A 107 -11.04 -20.93 33.91
CA THR A 107 -10.21 -21.21 35.09
C THR A 107 -10.40 -20.14 36.18
N LEU A 108 -10.39 -18.86 35.81
CA LEU A 108 -10.61 -17.76 36.73
C LEU A 108 -12.02 -17.79 37.35
N ARG A 109 -13.05 -18.10 36.57
CA ARG A 109 -14.43 -18.26 37.07
C ARG A 109 -14.54 -19.40 38.08
N LEU A 110 -13.89 -20.54 37.84
CA LEU A 110 -13.84 -21.64 38.81
C LEU A 110 -13.14 -21.21 40.11
N ARG A 111 -11.99 -20.53 40.01
CA ARG A 111 -11.28 -19.99 41.19
C ARG A 111 -12.12 -19.00 42.00
N LEU A 112 -12.91 -18.16 41.34
CA LEU A 112 -13.84 -17.25 42.01
C LEU A 112 -14.99 -17.98 42.69
N ALA A 113 -15.53 -19.04 42.05
CA ALA A 113 -16.65 -19.83 42.56
C ALA A 113 -16.24 -20.76 43.72
N ASP A 114 -15.05 -21.35 43.67
CA ASP A 114 -14.48 -22.22 44.72
C ASP A 114 -14.04 -21.43 45.97
N GLY A 115 -14.08 -20.10 45.90
CA GLY A 115 -14.14 -19.14 47.01
C GLY A 115 -13.20 -19.37 48.20
N TYR A 116 -11.98 -18.84 48.18
CA TYR A 116 -11.27 -18.38 49.39
C TYR A 116 -10.32 -17.21 49.09
N GLN A 117 -10.63 -16.06 49.68
CA GLN A 117 -9.70 -15.06 50.23
C GLN A 117 -8.31 -14.96 49.57
N MET A 118 -8.18 -14.13 48.54
CA MET A 118 -6.97 -13.31 48.42
C MET A 118 -7.36 -11.92 48.90
N PRO A 119 -6.70 -11.34 49.93
CA PRO A 119 -6.76 -9.90 50.08
C PRO A 119 -6.18 -9.34 48.78
N LEU A 120 -7.05 -8.83 47.92
CA LEU A 120 -6.63 -7.87 46.93
C LEU A 120 -6.12 -6.67 47.73
N GLN A 121 -4.84 -6.70 48.06
CA GLN A 121 -4.10 -5.52 48.45
C GLN A 121 -3.97 -4.70 47.16
N LEU A 122 -5.04 -4.00 46.80
CA LEU A 122 -4.99 -2.88 45.87
C LEU A 122 -4.04 -1.89 46.51
N ASN A 123 -2.78 -1.91 46.05
CA ASN A 123 -1.87 -0.82 46.31
C ASN A 123 -2.40 0.40 45.53
N PRO A 124 -2.81 1.50 46.19
CA PRO A 124 -3.33 2.67 45.49
C PRO A 124 -2.20 3.56 44.95
N ASN A 125 -1.07 2.97 44.57
CA ASN A 125 0.00 3.71 43.89
C ASN A 125 -0.30 3.71 42.39
N GLN A 126 -1.00 4.76 42.02
CA GLN A 126 -1.13 5.29 40.68
C GLN A 126 0.27 5.69 40.17
N GLU A 127 1.04 4.72 39.68
CA GLU A 127 2.19 4.99 38.82
C GLU A 127 1.80 4.58 37.39
N ASP A 128 1.46 5.63 36.64
CA ASP A 128 1.51 5.79 35.20
C ASP A 128 1.70 4.49 34.39
N VAL A 129 0.58 3.97 33.86
CA VAL A 129 0.60 2.90 32.88
C VAL A 129 1.09 3.49 31.57
N ASP A 130 2.41 3.54 31.39
CA ASP A 130 3.02 3.71 30.07
C ASP A 130 2.72 2.46 29.26
N TYR A 131 1.68 2.55 28.42
CA TYR A 131 1.52 1.64 27.30
C TYR A 131 2.68 1.89 26.35
N GLY A 132 3.80 1.22 26.63
CA GLY A 132 5.02 1.22 25.85
C GLY A 132 4.70 1.00 24.38
N ARG A 133 4.65 2.13 23.68
CA ARG A 133 4.72 2.30 22.24
C ARG A 133 5.98 1.60 21.78
N HIS A 134 5.88 0.31 21.45
CA HIS A 134 6.90 -0.36 20.69
C HIS A 134 6.99 0.38 19.36
N GLN A 135 8.10 1.09 19.20
CA GLN A 135 8.53 1.69 17.96
C GLN A 135 8.52 0.62 16.88
N GLN A 136 7.49 0.60 16.05
CA GLN A 136 7.61 0.06 14.71
C GLN A 136 8.55 1.02 13.97
N GLN A 137 9.80 0.60 13.84
CA GLN A 137 10.75 1.22 12.95
C GLN A 137 10.14 1.30 11.54
N HIS A 138 10.31 2.47 10.96
CA HIS A 138 9.86 2.87 9.64
C HIS A 138 10.04 1.78 8.56
N SER A 139 8.94 1.42 7.94
CA SER A 139 8.84 1.25 6.49
C SER A 139 7.53 1.88 5.99
N GLN A 140 7.44 3.21 6.13
CA GLN A 140 6.48 3.98 5.34
C GLN A 140 6.90 3.91 3.86
N ALA A 141 6.23 3.07 3.10
CA ALA A 141 5.62 3.50 1.85
C ALA A 141 4.57 2.46 1.46
N PHE A 142 3.37 2.96 1.12
CA PHE A 142 2.30 2.22 0.48
C PHE A 142 1.52 1.26 1.39
N PHE A 143 0.46 1.75 2.03
CA PHE A 143 -0.85 1.09 1.99
C PHE A 143 -1.90 2.05 2.54
N GLN A 144 -2.73 2.57 1.64
CA GLN A 144 -3.93 3.32 1.98
C GLN A 144 -5.06 2.30 2.23
N PRO A 145 -5.90 2.45 3.27
CA PRO A 145 -7.07 1.60 3.44
C PRO A 145 -8.02 1.88 2.27
N LEU A 146 -8.15 0.94 1.34
CA LEU A 146 -9.23 0.97 0.37
C LEU A 146 -10.46 0.39 1.06
N GLU A 147 -11.45 1.24 1.29
CA GLU A 147 -12.82 0.82 1.53
C GLU A 147 -13.24 -0.07 0.36
N CYS A 148 -13.63 -1.31 0.66
CA CYS A 148 -14.10 -2.27 -0.34
C CYS A 148 -15.46 -1.82 -0.87
N GLU A 149 -15.47 -0.93 -1.86
CA GLU A 149 -16.63 -0.76 -2.73
C GLU A 149 -16.81 -2.02 -3.59
N PRO A 150 -18.04 -2.55 -3.75
CA PRO A 150 -18.28 -3.75 -4.52
C PRO A 150 -18.07 -3.47 -6.02
N ILE A 151 -17.02 -4.06 -6.60
CA ILE A 151 -16.72 -3.93 -8.03
C ILE A 151 -17.71 -4.77 -8.84
N LEU A 152 -18.66 -4.06 -9.44
CA LEU A 152 -19.25 -4.23 -10.77
C LEU A 152 -19.56 -5.66 -11.24
N GLN A 153 -20.85 -5.97 -11.20
CA GLN A 153 -21.56 -7.00 -11.93
C GLN A 153 -21.39 -6.80 -13.44
N ILE A 154 -20.36 -7.40 -14.05
CA ILE A 154 -20.26 -7.53 -15.52
C ILE A 154 -21.10 -8.74 -15.92
N GLY A 155 -22.36 -8.48 -16.22
CA GLY A 155 -23.27 -9.41 -16.86
C GLY A 155 -24.10 -8.63 -17.89
N TYR A 156 -24.10 -9.10 -19.13
CA TYR A 156 -24.84 -8.56 -20.26
C TYR A 156 -26.30 -8.24 -19.90
N GLN A 157 -26.66 -6.95 -19.86
CA GLN A 157 -28.06 -6.56 -19.79
C GLN A 157 -28.58 -6.38 -21.21
N GLY A 158 -29.32 -7.40 -21.67
CA GLY A 158 -30.09 -7.36 -22.89
C GLY A 158 -31.04 -6.16 -22.89
N GLN A 159 -31.02 -5.47 -24.01
CA GLN A 159 -31.94 -4.44 -24.46
C GLN A 159 -33.39 -4.78 -24.12
N GLN A 160 -34.01 -4.07 -23.17
CA GLN A 160 -35.46 -3.89 -23.12
C GLN A 160 -35.77 -2.45 -22.72
N ASP A 161 -36.54 -1.82 -23.61
CA ASP A 161 -37.22 -0.54 -23.46
C ASP A 161 -38.18 -0.56 -22.24
N HIS A 162 -38.90 0.54 -22.01
CA HIS A 162 -39.98 0.80 -21.03
C HIS A 162 -39.61 1.80 -19.91
N GLY A 163 -40.31 2.93 -19.95
CA GLY A 163 -40.00 4.15 -19.22
C GLY A 163 -40.69 4.38 -17.87
N MET A 164 -40.48 5.61 -17.40
CA MET A 164 -41.11 6.35 -16.29
C MET A 164 -40.80 5.93 -14.85
N GLY A 165 -40.31 6.91 -14.08
CA GLY A 165 -40.87 7.22 -12.75
C GLY A 165 -39.96 7.03 -11.52
N ALA A 166 -39.52 8.17 -10.97
CA ALA A 166 -39.29 8.54 -9.56
C ALA A 166 -38.93 7.46 -8.49
N GLY A 167 -37.89 7.75 -7.70
CA GLY A 167 -37.61 7.09 -6.40
C GLY A 167 -38.67 7.41 -5.32
N PRO A 168 -38.52 6.94 -4.05
CA PRO A 168 -37.25 6.75 -3.34
C PRO A 168 -37.07 5.43 -2.56
N SER A 169 -35.80 5.17 -2.24
CA SER A 169 -35.24 4.46 -1.07
C SER A 169 -36.21 3.87 -0.04
N VAL A 170 -36.20 2.53 0.10
CA VAL A 170 -36.49 1.85 1.36
C VAL A 170 -35.66 0.56 1.45
N ASN A 171 -34.99 0.42 2.59
CA ASN A 171 -34.20 -0.73 3.05
C ASN A 171 -34.85 -2.09 2.78
N ASN A 172 -34.07 -3.04 2.26
CA ASN A 172 -34.43 -4.45 2.29
C ASN A 172 -33.20 -5.32 2.59
N TYR A 173 -32.76 -5.30 3.85
CA TYR A 173 -31.82 -6.26 4.40
C TYR A 173 -32.62 -7.44 4.96
N MET A 174 -32.11 -8.66 4.73
CA MET A 174 -32.57 -9.95 5.26
C MET A 174 -33.83 -10.57 4.63
N LEU A 175 -33.63 -11.34 3.56
CA LEU A 175 -34.38 -12.59 3.35
C LEU A 175 -33.47 -13.65 2.69
N GLY A 176 -33.32 -14.81 3.34
CA GLY A 176 -33.19 -16.08 2.62
C GLY A 176 -31.83 -16.77 2.56
N TRP A 177 -31.19 -17.09 3.70
CA TRP A 177 -30.28 -18.24 3.78
C TRP A 177 -30.69 -19.13 4.97
N LEU A 178 -31.62 -20.05 4.72
CA LEU A 178 -31.86 -21.22 5.56
C LEU A 178 -31.86 -22.44 4.62
N PRO A 179 -31.04 -23.47 4.87
CA PRO A 179 -31.15 -24.73 4.16
C PRO A 179 -32.43 -25.44 4.60
N TYR A 180 -33.21 -25.92 3.64
CA TYR A 180 -34.39 -26.76 3.88
C TYR A 180 -33.94 -28.15 4.29
N ASP A 181 -34.21 -28.53 5.54
CA ASP A 181 -34.22 -29.93 5.96
C ASP A 181 -35.45 -30.61 5.34
N THR A 182 -35.24 -31.42 4.31
CA THR A 182 -36.22 -32.42 3.88
C THR A 182 -35.84 -33.75 4.53
N ASN A 183 -36.58 -34.18 5.55
CA ASN A 183 -36.93 -35.59 5.72
C ASN A 183 -38.02 -35.76 6.78
N SER A 184 -39.20 -36.15 6.32
CA SER A 184 -40.24 -36.78 7.11
C SER A 184 -40.71 -37.99 6.29
N ILE A 185 -40.47 -39.19 6.83
CA ILE A 185 -41.36 -40.36 6.93
C ILE A 185 -40.83 -41.17 8.11
#